data_AF-A0AAU4VBV5-F1
#
_entry.id   AF-A0AAU4VBV5-F1
#
_cell.length_a   1.000
_cell.length_b   1.000
_cell.length_c   1.000
_cell.angle_alpha   90.00
_cell.angle_beta   90.00
_cell.angle_gamma   90.00
#
_symmetry.space_group_name_H-M   'P 1'
#
loop_
_entity.id
_entity.type
_entity.pdbx_description
1 polymer ?
#
loop_
_entity_poly.entity_id
_entity_poly.type
_entity_poly.pdbx_seq_one_letter_code
_entity_poly.pdbx_strand_id
1 'polypeptide(L)'
;MTLYFDAAAVLFQVYPSCNGRWEDRLWLNVPGPVYGAETDNCATGRLEAPRHIHYGGQYFTEYVYRQPRTPDEVRDVLSAIEADPMDGYAWDGDQRWTPELVREWWRDRERILEYLRNQVHEWERYDRWIPNQRAVEGALDFAAYIAGGTDFGSLETDLQIYLYWLQEHRSPTPADRLPEL
;
A
#
# COMPACT_ATOMS: atom_id res chain seq x y z
N MET A 1 -15.79 -12.74 4.70
CA MET A 1 -15.42 -11.79 3.64
C MET A 1 -15.14 -10.47 4.31
N THR A 2 -13.96 -9.89 4.10
CA THR A 2 -13.62 -8.55 4.59
C THR A 2 -14.37 -7.53 3.73
N LEU A 3 -14.90 -6.48 4.34
CA LEU A 3 -15.58 -5.40 3.60
C LEU A 3 -14.54 -4.36 3.16
N TYR A 4 -14.86 -3.58 2.14
CA TYR A 4 -14.09 -2.36 1.86
C TYR A 4 -14.20 -1.42 3.08
N PHE A 5 -13.07 -0.84 3.45
CA PHE A 5 -12.94 0.11 4.54
C PHE A 5 -12.43 1.43 3.97
N ASP A 6 -13.23 2.49 4.14
CA ASP A 6 -12.94 3.82 3.60
C ASP A 6 -11.91 4.54 4.49
N ALA A 7 -10.63 4.22 4.26
CA ALA A 7 -9.53 4.83 4.98
C ALA A 7 -9.38 6.33 4.64
N ALA A 8 -9.70 6.74 3.42
CA ALA A 8 -9.64 8.13 2.98
C ALA A 8 -10.60 9.02 3.79
N ALA A 9 -11.82 8.55 4.06
CA ALA A 9 -12.78 9.29 4.89
C ALA A 9 -12.30 9.47 6.32
N VAL A 10 -11.62 8.47 6.90
CA VAL A 10 -11.05 8.58 8.25
C VAL A 10 -9.86 9.56 8.24
N LEU A 11 -8.94 9.42 7.29
CA LEU A 11 -7.78 10.31 7.16
C LEU A 11 -8.18 11.76 6.94
N PHE A 12 -9.16 12.03 6.06
CA PHE A 12 -9.64 13.39 5.80
C PHE A 12 -10.19 14.10 7.04
N GLN A 13 -10.75 13.36 8.01
CA GLN A 13 -11.26 13.96 9.25
C GLN A 13 -10.14 14.41 10.19
N VAL A 14 -8.97 13.77 10.15
CA VAL A 14 -7.87 13.98 11.11
C VAL A 14 -6.70 14.74 10.50
N TYR A 15 -6.46 14.59 9.21
CA TYR A 15 -5.39 15.22 8.45
C TYR A 15 -5.97 15.66 7.09
N PRO A 16 -6.46 16.90 6.94
CA PRO A 16 -7.34 17.27 5.82
C PRO A 16 -6.63 17.60 4.51
N SER A 17 -5.29 17.59 4.47
CA SER A 17 -4.50 17.99 3.30
C SER A 17 -3.29 17.10 3.07
N CYS A 18 -3.11 16.64 1.83
CA CYS A 18 -1.94 15.88 1.37
C CYS A 18 -1.14 16.68 0.34
N ASN A 19 0.17 16.49 0.29
CA ASN A 19 1.02 17.07 -0.77
C ASN A 19 1.49 16.02 -1.80
N GLY A 20 1.28 14.73 -1.53
CA GLY A 20 1.54 13.66 -2.48
C GLY A 20 0.77 13.84 -3.78
N ARG A 21 1.45 13.64 -4.91
CA ARG A 21 0.90 13.77 -6.26
C ARG A 21 0.73 12.42 -6.91
N TRP A 22 -0.43 12.21 -7.52
CA TRP A 22 -0.76 10.95 -8.19
C TRP A 22 0.27 10.57 -9.26
N GLU A 23 0.74 11.54 -10.05
CA GLU A 23 1.69 11.30 -11.14
C GLU A 23 3.05 10.81 -10.64
N ASP A 24 3.40 11.16 -9.40
CA ASP A 24 4.70 10.85 -8.80
C ASP A 24 4.66 9.59 -7.92
N ARG A 25 3.50 8.92 -7.84
CA ARG A 25 3.35 7.67 -7.08
C ARG A 25 4.30 6.59 -7.59
N LEU A 26 4.93 5.88 -6.66
CA LEU A 26 5.74 4.72 -7.03
C LEU A 26 4.83 3.59 -7.55
N TRP A 27 5.21 2.95 -8.65
CA TRP A 27 4.46 1.83 -9.26
C TRP A 27 4.29 0.61 -8.34
N LEU A 28 5.03 0.57 -7.22
CA LEU A 28 4.93 -0.45 -6.16
C LEU A 28 3.75 -0.23 -5.20
N ASN A 29 3.14 0.96 -5.18
CA ASN A 29 1.95 1.21 -4.36
C ASN A 29 0.82 0.26 -4.78
N VAL A 30 0.30 -0.49 -3.81
CA VAL A 30 -0.86 -1.35 -4.01
C VAL A 30 -2.10 -0.47 -4.21
N PRO A 31 -2.94 -0.75 -5.23
CA PRO A 31 -4.14 0.02 -5.48
C PRO A 31 -5.04 0.14 -4.25
N GLY A 32 -5.54 1.35 -4.03
CA GLY A 32 -6.36 1.71 -2.88
C GLY A 32 -6.34 3.21 -2.60
N PRO A 33 -7.00 3.64 -1.52
CA PRO A 33 -7.14 5.04 -1.16
C PRO A 33 -5.80 5.72 -0.88
N VAL A 34 -4.90 5.07 -0.14
CA VAL A 34 -3.65 5.67 0.35
C VAL A 34 -2.45 5.25 -0.49
N TYR A 35 -1.56 6.20 -0.79
CA TYR A 35 -0.32 5.93 -1.52
C TYR A 35 0.80 6.90 -1.11
N GLY A 36 2.04 6.45 -1.30
CA GLY A 36 3.23 7.32 -1.25
C GLY A 36 3.59 7.83 -2.65
N ALA A 37 3.93 9.12 -2.75
CA ALA A 37 4.46 9.78 -3.94
C ALA A 37 5.93 10.18 -3.72
N GLU A 38 6.31 11.46 -3.83
CA GLU A 38 7.67 11.92 -3.48
C GLU A 38 7.85 12.04 -1.97
N THR A 39 7.91 10.91 -1.26
CA THR A 39 8.23 10.86 0.18
C THR A 39 9.75 10.94 0.39
N ASP A 40 10.19 11.59 1.47
CA ASP A 40 11.55 11.41 1.99
C ASP A 40 11.45 10.41 3.14
N ASN A 41 11.98 9.22 2.92
CA ASN A 41 11.74 8.14 3.86
C ASN A 41 12.36 8.43 5.23
N CYS A 42 13.53 9.10 5.34
CA CYS A 42 14.34 9.10 6.57
C CYS A 42 14.40 7.73 7.32
N ALA A 43 14.10 6.65 6.59
CA ALA A 43 13.39 5.44 7.03
C ALA A 43 12.56 5.47 8.33
N THR A 44 11.55 6.32 8.39
CA THR A 44 10.58 6.40 9.50
C THR A 44 9.30 5.64 9.19
N GLY A 45 8.79 5.65 7.95
CA GLY A 45 7.44 5.13 7.66
C GLY A 45 7.26 3.65 7.99
N ARG A 46 8.27 2.80 7.75
CA ARG A 46 8.19 1.37 8.15
C ARG A 46 8.35 1.16 9.65
N LEU A 47 8.99 2.07 10.39
CA LEU A 47 9.05 1.98 11.85
C LEU A 47 7.67 2.23 12.47
N GLU A 48 6.91 3.15 11.86
CA GLU A 48 5.57 3.51 12.32
C GLU A 48 4.49 2.53 11.81
N ALA A 49 4.52 2.12 10.54
CA ALA A 49 3.54 1.20 9.96
C ALA A 49 4.19 0.01 9.20
N PRO A 50 4.90 -0.90 9.90
CA PRO A 50 5.70 -1.97 9.28
C PRO A 50 4.90 -2.98 8.44
N ARG A 51 3.58 -3.04 8.64
CA ARG A 51 2.65 -3.91 7.92
C ARG A 51 2.03 -3.29 6.67
N HIS A 52 2.26 -1.99 6.46
CA HIS A 52 1.62 -1.18 5.43
C HIS A 52 2.64 -0.51 4.51
N ILE A 53 3.79 -0.11 5.05
CA ILE A 53 4.77 0.73 4.36
C ILE A 53 6.05 -0.05 4.09
N HIS A 54 6.60 0.14 2.89
CA HIS A 54 7.91 -0.35 2.54
C HIS A 54 8.65 0.67 1.66
N TYR A 55 9.93 0.42 1.37
CA TYR A 55 10.81 1.34 0.68
C TYR A 55 11.22 0.76 -0.67
N GLY A 56 11.27 1.59 -1.70
CA GLY A 56 11.65 1.11 -3.02
C GLY A 56 11.88 2.20 -4.05
N GLY A 57 11.99 1.78 -5.30
CA GLY A 57 12.33 2.66 -6.42
C GLY A 57 13.79 3.13 -6.36
N GLN A 58 14.11 4.07 -7.26
CA GLN A 58 15.47 4.60 -7.42
C GLN A 58 15.93 5.42 -6.20
N TYR A 59 14.99 6.10 -5.53
CA TYR A 59 15.27 7.03 -4.44
C TYR A 59 14.87 6.48 -3.06
N PHE A 60 14.60 5.18 -2.97
CA PHE A 60 14.19 4.51 -1.74
C PHE A 60 12.89 5.08 -1.13
N THR A 61 12.05 5.67 -1.97
CA THR A 61 10.73 6.24 -1.65
C THR A 61 9.83 5.25 -0.92
N GLU A 62 9.06 5.76 0.05
CA GLU A 62 8.06 4.98 0.78
C GLU A 62 6.83 4.71 -0.08
N TYR A 63 6.29 3.50 -0.02
CA TYR A 63 5.07 3.11 -0.72
C TYR A 63 4.18 2.25 0.19
N VAL A 64 2.87 2.31 -0.07
CA VAL A 64 1.86 1.52 0.64
C VAL A 64 1.72 0.17 -0.07
N TYR A 65 2.18 -0.91 0.56
CA TYR A 65 2.10 -2.27 0.03
C TYR A 65 0.89 -3.06 0.56
N ARG A 66 0.21 -2.51 1.58
CA ARG A 66 -1.05 -3.06 2.10
C ARG A 66 -1.92 -1.91 2.60
N GLN A 67 -3.13 -1.79 2.06
CA GLN A 67 -4.07 -0.76 2.47
C GLN A 67 -4.58 -0.99 3.90
N PRO A 68 -4.76 0.05 4.73
CA PRO A 68 -5.36 -0.10 6.05
C PRO A 68 -6.85 -0.44 5.95
N ARG A 69 -7.30 -1.41 6.75
CA ARG A 69 -8.66 -1.96 6.73
C ARG A 69 -9.42 -1.78 8.05
N THR A 70 -8.80 -1.14 9.02
CA THR A 70 -9.40 -0.84 10.33
C THR A 70 -8.98 0.53 10.84
N PRO A 71 -9.68 1.12 11.82
CA PRO A 71 -9.27 2.37 12.45
C PRO A 71 -7.90 2.29 13.16
N ASP A 72 -7.51 1.11 13.65
CA ASP A 72 -6.17 0.90 14.24
C ASP A 72 -5.11 0.97 13.15
N GLU A 73 -5.31 0.27 12.04
CA GLU A 73 -4.37 0.27 10.90
C GLU A 73 -4.26 1.67 10.27
N VAL A 74 -5.34 2.46 10.23
CA VAL A 74 -5.26 3.87 9.80
C VAL A 74 -4.41 4.70 10.73
N ARG A 75 -4.44 4.46 12.05
CA ARG A 75 -3.58 5.19 13.00
C ARG A 75 -2.10 4.86 12.80
N ASP A 76 -1.78 3.61 12.50
CA ASP A 76 -0.41 3.22 12.16
C ASP A 76 0.04 3.97 10.89
N VAL A 77 -0.77 3.94 9.83
CA VAL A 77 -0.47 4.65 8.57
C VAL A 77 -0.39 6.17 8.77
N LEU A 78 -1.27 6.76 9.59
CA LEU A 78 -1.21 8.18 9.92
C LEU A 78 0.10 8.54 10.63
N SER A 79 0.56 7.71 11.57
CA SER A 79 1.83 7.94 12.27
C SER A 79 3.00 7.99 11.29
N ALA A 80 2.97 7.17 10.24
CA ALA A 80 3.97 7.22 9.18
C ALA A 80 3.83 8.46 8.28
N ILE A 81 2.60 8.87 7.95
CA ILE A 81 2.34 10.12 7.19
C ILE A 81 2.91 11.32 7.96
N GLU A 82 2.65 11.40 9.27
CA GLU A 82 3.17 12.48 10.13
C GLU A 82 4.70 12.45 10.30
N ALA A 83 5.31 11.29 10.10
CA ALA A 83 6.76 11.12 10.19
C ALA A 83 7.51 11.39 8.87
N ASP A 84 6.81 11.65 7.76
CA ASP A 84 7.39 12.00 6.47
C ASP A 84 7.66 13.52 6.38
N PRO A 85 8.92 13.97 6.40
CA PRO A 85 9.25 15.39 6.37
C PRO A 85 8.90 16.09 5.05
N MET A 86 8.58 15.34 3.98
CA MET A 86 8.20 15.89 2.67
C MET A 86 6.67 15.94 2.46
N ASP A 87 5.87 15.44 3.40
CA ASP A 87 4.40 15.29 3.24
C ASP A 87 4.01 14.59 1.91
N GLY A 88 4.85 13.66 1.44
CA GLY A 88 4.75 13.02 0.13
C GLY A 88 3.65 11.96 0.01
N TYR A 89 2.93 11.68 1.09
CA TYR A 89 1.76 10.82 1.09
C TYR A 89 0.51 11.53 0.55
N ALA A 90 -0.42 10.74 0.01
CA ALA A 90 -1.77 11.17 -0.32
C ALA A 90 -2.79 10.04 -0.13
N TRP A 91 -4.07 10.42 0.01
CA TRP A 91 -5.17 9.48 0.21
C TRP A 91 -6.38 9.77 -0.72
N ASP A 92 -6.15 10.47 -1.83
CA ASP A 92 -7.15 10.68 -2.88
C ASP A 92 -7.21 9.52 -3.89
N GLY A 93 -6.57 8.37 -3.61
CA GLY A 93 -6.42 7.25 -4.55
C GLY A 93 -7.73 6.67 -5.06
N ASP A 94 -8.77 6.70 -4.24
CA ASP A 94 -10.14 6.32 -4.60
C ASP A 94 -10.74 7.14 -5.75
N GLN A 95 -10.26 8.38 -5.94
CA GLN A 95 -10.68 9.28 -7.03
C GLN A 95 -9.83 9.11 -8.29
N ARG A 96 -8.74 8.33 -8.20
CA ARG A 96 -7.69 8.25 -9.22
C ARG A 96 -7.58 6.86 -9.84
N TRP A 97 -7.72 5.81 -9.04
CA TRP A 97 -7.75 4.44 -9.52
C TRP A 97 -9.03 4.22 -10.34
N THR A 98 -8.88 3.62 -11.51
CA THR A 98 -10.00 3.05 -12.27
C THR A 98 -9.92 1.53 -12.25
N PRO A 99 -11.02 0.82 -12.50
CA PRO A 99 -10.99 -0.64 -12.63
C PRO A 99 -9.94 -1.14 -13.62
N GLU A 100 -9.73 -0.44 -14.73
CA GLU A 100 -8.73 -0.78 -15.75
C GLU A 100 -7.30 -0.66 -15.21
N LEU A 101 -6.99 0.42 -14.48
CA LEU A 101 -5.68 0.64 -13.88
C LEU A 101 -5.36 -0.40 -12.79
N VAL A 102 -6.36 -0.79 -11.99
CA VAL A 102 -6.19 -1.84 -10.98
C VAL A 102 -5.87 -3.18 -11.66
N ARG A 103 -6.58 -3.54 -12.73
CA ARG A 103 -6.32 -4.77 -13.49
C ARG A 103 -4.98 -4.74 -14.22
N GLU A 104 -4.57 -3.59 -14.73
CA GLU A 104 -3.23 -3.40 -15.29
C GLU A 104 -2.14 -3.64 -14.24
N TRP A 105 -2.27 -2.99 -13.08
CA TRP A 105 -1.35 -3.20 -11.97
C TRP A 105 -1.28 -4.68 -11.55
N TRP A 106 -2.44 -5.35 -11.45
CA TRP A 106 -2.48 -6.77 -11.10
C TRP A 106 -1.81 -7.66 -12.15
N ARG A 107 -2.01 -7.39 -13.44
CA ARG A 107 -1.33 -8.12 -14.53
C ARG A 107 0.19 -7.97 -14.46
N ASP A 108 0.66 -6.81 -14.03
CA ASP A 108 2.10 -6.50 -13.91
C ASP A 108 2.73 -6.97 -12.59
N ARG A 109 1.99 -7.64 -11.70
CA ARG A 109 2.48 -8.07 -10.38
C ARG A 109 3.76 -8.91 -10.39
N GLU A 110 4.02 -9.66 -11.47
CA GLU A 110 5.27 -10.43 -11.61
C GLU A 110 6.50 -9.52 -11.65
N ARG A 111 6.38 -8.31 -12.23
CA ARG A 111 7.43 -7.29 -12.19
C ARG A 111 7.72 -6.84 -10.76
N ILE A 112 6.70 -6.76 -9.91
CA ILE A 112 6.86 -6.44 -8.49
C ILE A 112 7.60 -7.56 -7.79
N LEU A 113 7.18 -8.82 -7.99
CA LEU A 113 7.84 -9.99 -7.40
C LEU A 113 9.31 -10.11 -7.83
N GLU A 114 9.62 -9.83 -9.09
CA GLU A 114 10.99 -9.75 -9.59
C GLU A 114 11.78 -8.62 -8.90
N TYR A 115 11.21 -7.42 -8.81
CA TYR A 115 11.83 -6.31 -8.09
C TYR A 115 12.14 -6.67 -6.64
N LEU A 116 11.17 -7.23 -5.91
CA LEU A 116 11.36 -7.64 -4.51
C LEU A 116 12.50 -8.67 -4.38
N ARG A 117 12.53 -9.68 -5.25
CA ARG A 117 13.63 -10.68 -5.23
C ARG A 117 15.00 -10.06 -5.49
N ASN A 118 15.08 -9.11 -6.42
CA ASN A 118 16.35 -8.48 -6.80
C ASN A 118 16.89 -7.49 -5.75
N GLN A 119 16.03 -6.98 -4.86
CA GLN A 119 16.42 -6.01 -3.82
C GLN A 119 16.80 -6.62 -2.47
N VAL A 120 16.65 -7.95 -2.28
CA VAL A 120 16.90 -8.64 -1.00
C VAL A 120 18.25 -8.27 -0.40
N HIS A 121 19.33 -8.30 -1.18
CA HIS A 121 20.68 -7.99 -0.68
C HIS A 121 20.85 -6.53 -0.24
N GLU A 122 20.18 -5.59 -0.92
CA GLU A 122 20.19 -4.18 -0.51
C GLU A 122 19.43 -4.00 0.79
N TRP A 123 18.28 -4.67 0.97
CA TRP A 123 17.55 -4.63 2.25
C TRP A 123 18.30 -5.33 3.39
N GLU A 124 19.01 -6.43 3.13
CA GLU A 124 19.88 -7.05 4.14
C GLU A 124 20.99 -6.10 4.58
N ARG A 125 21.57 -5.34 3.64
CA ARG A 125 22.55 -4.30 3.95
C ARG A 125 21.90 -3.16 4.74
N TYR A 126 20.69 -2.78 4.35
CA TYR A 126 19.91 -1.73 5.01
C TYR A 126 19.60 -2.08 6.47
N ASP A 127 19.08 -3.29 6.73
CA ASP A 127 18.75 -3.80 8.05
C ASP A 127 19.97 -3.90 8.98
N ARG A 128 21.19 -4.08 8.43
CA ARG A 128 22.43 -4.01 9.20
C ARG A 128 22.85 -2.58 9.55
N TRP A 129 22.51 -1.60 8.71
CA TRP A 129 22.91 -0.21 8.90
C TRP A 129 21.93 0.57 9.78
N ILE A 130 20.63 0.32 9.62
CA ILE A 130 19.57 0.91 10.45
C ILE A 130 18.85 -0.22 11.18
N PRO A 131 19.10 -0.41 12.49
CA PRO A 131 18.44 -1.44 13.28
C PRO A 131 16.92 -1.30 13.29
N ASN A 132 16.22 -2.41 13.52
CA ASN A 132 14.77 -2.51 13.64
C ASN A 132 13.96 -2.23 12.36
N GLN A 133 14.62 -1.89 11.24
CA GLN A 133 13.93 -1.65 9.97
C GLN A 133 13.22 -2.89 9.44
N ARG A 134 13.75 -4.10 9.64
CA ARG A 134 13.18 -5.40 9.20
C ARG A 134 12.69 -5.38 7.74
N ALA A 135 13.40 -4.66 6.87
CA ALA A 135 13.04 -4.43 5.47
C ALA A 135 12.93 -5.75 4.69
N VAL A 136 13.84 -6.71 4.94
CA VAL A 136 13.77 -8.03 4.30
C VAL A 136 12.46 -8.75 4.61
N GLU A 137 11.99 -8.68 5.86
CA GLU A 137 10.73 -9.30 6.26
C GLU A 137 9.53 -8.64 5.58
N GLY A 138 9.54 -7.31 5.40
CA GLY A 138 8.48 -6.60 4.68
C GLY A 138 8.39 -7.00 3.22
N ALA A 139 9.54 -7.13 2.55
CA ALA A 139 9.60 -7.60 1.18
C ALA A 139 9.03 -9.02 1.04
N LEU A 140 9.38 -9.92 1.97
CA LEU A 140 8.87 -11.29 1.99
C LEU A 140 7.36 -11.33 2.28
N ASP A 141 6.86 -10.52 3.22
CA ASP A 141 5.42 -10.37 3.50
C ASP A 141 4.68 -9.86 2.27
N PHE A 142 5.20 -8.84 1.58
CA PHE A 142 4.58 -8.31 0.37
C PHE A 142 4.57 -9.36 -0.77
N ALA A 143 5.66 -10.08 -0.97
CA ALA A 143 5.72 -11.15 -1.97
C ALA A 143 4.72 -12.27 -1.66
N ALA A 144 4.61 -12.70 -0.40
CA ALA A 144 3.65 -13.73 0.02
C ALA A 144 2.19 -13.25 -0.14
N TYR A 145 1.93 -11.97 0.16
CA TYR A 145 0.62 -11.35 0.00
C TYR A 145 0.18 -11.29 -1.46
N ILE A 146 1.09 -10.98 -2.40
CA ILE A 146 0.84 -11.06 -3.85
C ILE A 146 0.62 -12.50 -4.31
N ALA A 147 1.41 -13.46 -3.82
CA ALA A 147 1.43 -14.85 -4.30
C ALA A 147 0.21 -15.69 -3.89
N GLY A 148 -0.75 -15.13 -3.15
CA GLY A 148 -2.03 -15.78 -2.88
C GLY A 148 -2.28 -16.18 -1.43
N GLY A 149 -1.51 -15.68 -0.46
CA GLY A 149 -1.98 -15.70 0.93
C GLY A 149 -0.94 -15.60 2.02
N THR A 150 -1.26 -14.77 3.01
CA THR A 150 -0.76 -14.82 4.39
C THR A 150 -1.88 -15.29 5.30
N ASP A 151 -1.62 -15.47 6.60
CA ASP A 151 -2.68 -15.73 7.60
C ASP A 151 -3.78 -14.64 7.62
N PHE A 152 -3.52 -13.47 7.02
CA PHE A 152 -4.40 -12.30 7.00
C PHE A 152 -5.16 -12.07 5.68
N GLY A 153 -5.06 -13.01 4.73
CA GLY A 153 -5.70 -12.96 3.42
C GLY A 153 -4.71 -12.83 2.25
N SER A 154 -5.26 -12.60 1.05
CA SER A 154 -4.51 -12.44 -0.19
C SER A 154 -4.79 -11.08 -0.83
N LEU A 155 -3.80 -10.55 -1.56
CA LEU A 155 -3.96 -9.28 -2.27
C LEU A 155 -5.02 -9.38 -3.37
N GLU A 156 -5.14 -10.54 -4.01
CA GLU A 156 -6.17 -10.80 -5.01
C GLU A 156 -7.57 -10.50 -4.46
N THR A 157 -7.94 -11.07 -3.31
CA THR A 157 -9.26 -10.84 -2.72
C THR A 157 -9.46 -9.38 -2.32
N ASP A 158 -8.44 -8.73 -1.76
CA ASP A 158 -8.52 -7.32 -1.38
C ASP A 158 -8.69 -6.40 -2.61
N LEU A 159 -8.00 -6.67 -3.72
CA LEU A 159 -8.19 -5.92 -4.98
C LEU A 159 -9.54 -6.19 -5.63
N GLN A 160 -10.08 -7.42 -5.54
CA GLN A 160 -11.42 -7.74 -6.03
C GLN A 160 -12.50 -6.98 -5.25
N ILE A 161 -12.36 -6.88 -3.92
CA ILE A 161 -13.23 -6.05 -3.07
C ILE A 161 -13.10 -4.57 -3.46
N TYR A 162 -11.89 -4.09 -3.69
CA TYR A 162 -11.65 -2.71 -4.11
C TYR A 162 -12.23 -2.40 -5.49
N LEU A 163 -12.07 -3.30 -6.47
CA LEU A 163 -12.71 -3.20 -7.80
C LEU A 163 -14.22 -3.10 -7.67
N TYR A 164 -14.82 -3.94 -6.82
CA TYR A 164 -16.26 -3.91 -6.58
C TYR A 164 -16.69 -2.55 -6.04
N TRP A 165 -15.94 -2.01 -5.07
CA TRP A 165 -16.21 -0.69 -4.51
C TRP A 165 -16.06 0.43 -5.54
N LEU A 166 -15.04 0.40 -6.40
CA LEU A 166 -14.86 1.37 -7.48
C LEU A 166 -16.02 1.37 -8.49
N GLN A 167 -16.65 0.21 -8.71
CA GLN A 167 -17.74 0.05 -9.68
C GLN A 167 -19.12 0.38 -9.08
N GLU A 168 -19.37 -0.04 -7.84
CA GLU A 168 -20.70 -0.02 -7.22
C GLU A 168 -20.82 1.05 -6.12
N HIS A 169 -19.72 1.68 -5.73
CA HIS A 169 -19.62 2.64 -4.62
C HIS A 169 -20.22 2.13 -3.31
N ARG A 170 -20.11 0.81 -3.07
CA ARG A 170 -20.48 0.12 -1.84
C ARG A 170 -19.63 -1.13 -1.64
N SER A 171 -19.53 -1.60 -0.41
CA SER A 171 -18.89 -2.88 -0.13
C SER A 171 -19.73 -4.06 -0.68
N PRO A 172 -19.09 -5.15 -1.14
CA PRO A 172 -19.79 -6.35 -1.54
C PRO A 172 -20.45 -7.04 -0.33
N THR A 173 -21.56 -7.73 -0.57
CA THR A 173 -22.22 -8.64 0.37
C THR A 173 -21.84 -10.08 0.06
N PRO A 174 -22.07 -11.06 0.96
CA PRO A 174 -21.79 -12.46 0.69
C PRO A 174 -22.52 -13.07 -0.52
N ALA A 175 -23.57 -12.40 -1.02
CA ALA A 175 -24.32 -12.82 -2.21
C ALA A 175 -23.78 -12.20 -3.51
N ASP A 176 -22.96 -11.16 -3.43
CA ASP A 176 -22.41 -10.48 -4.59
C ASP A 176 -21.26 -11.30 -5.20
N ARG A 177 -21.20 -11.33 -6.54
CA ARG A 177 -20.04 -11.88 -7.26
C ARG A 177 -18.96 -10.81 -7.36
N LEU A 178 -17.76 -11.11 -6.88
CA LEU A 178 -16.64 -10.20 -7.00
C LEU A 178 -16.15 -10.08 -8.46
N PRO A 179 -15.69 -8.91 -8.91
CA PRO A 179 -15.18 -8.71 -10.26
C PRO A 179 -13.86 -9.46 -10.45
N GLU A 180 -13.58 -9.86 -11.69
CA GLU A 180 -12.30 -10.50 -12.04
C GLU A 180 -11.19 -9.44 -12.22
N LEU A 181 -9.96 -9.83 -11.86
CA LEU A 181 -8.73 -9.03 -11.99
C LEU A 181 -8.05 -9.22 -13.35
#